data_AF-A0A2V7ST02-F1
#
_entry.id   AF-A0A2V7ST02-F1
#
_cell.length_a   1.000
_cell.length_b   1.000
_cell.length_c   1.000
_cell.angle_alpha   90.00
_cell.angle_beta   90.00
_cell.angle_gamma   90.00
#
_symmetry.space_group_name_H-M   'P 1'
#
loop_
_entity.id
_entity.type
_entity.pdbx_description
1 polymer ?
#
loop_
_entity_poly.entity_id
_entity_poly.type
_entity_poly.pdbx_seq_one_letter_code
_entity_poly.pdbx_strand_id
1 'polypeptide(L)'
;MAALGATRHAPSTISAPNPLEGGWELINPGMRGQSFIAGGHYVVFSTRSAAGATDSATVYTVDAGAYSEADGIVTSKRTYANDARLVGQTYRWTYTLNGDTLTYHIIDASSREIESGRGVRLRPGR
;
A
#
# COMPACT_ATOMS: atom_id res chain seq x y z
N MET A 1 41.99 -36.31 6.70
CA MET A 1 40.65 -36.63 6.14
C MET A 1 39.64 -35.80 6.90
N ALA A 2 38.82 -35.03 6.21
CA ALA A 2 38.12 -33.84 6.70
C ALA A 2 36.96 -34.12 7.68
N ALA A 3 36.82 -33.26 8.68
CA ALA A 3 35.63 -33.17 9.52
C ALA A 3 34.56 -32.33 8.80
N LEU A 4 33.38 -32.89 8.57
CA LEU A 4 32.22 -32.16 8.06
C LEU A 4 31.68 -31.25 9.17
N GLY A 5 32.00 -29.96 9.10
CA GLY A 5 31.31 -28.94 9.86
C GLY A 5 29.90 -28.75 9.32
N ALA A 6 28.89 -29.15 10.09
CA ALA A 6 27.52 -28.77 9.82
C ALA A 6 27.39 -27.24 10.00
N THR A 7 27.31 -26.51 8.90
CA THR A 7 26.86 -25.12 8.90
C THR A 7 25.42 -25.10 9.37
N ARG A 8 25.20 -24.84 10.65
CA ARG A 8 23.89 -24.40 11.15
C ARG A 8 23.55 -23.12 10.41
N HIS A 9 22.60 -23.18 9.48
CA HIS A 9 21.91 -22.00 9.00
C HIS A 9 21.39 -21.26 10.23
N ALA A 10 21.94 -20.08 10.51
CA ALA A 10 21.35 -19.18 11.47
C ALA A 10 19.90 -18.96 11.06
N PRO A 11 18.92 -19.05 11.98
CA PRO A 11 17.55 -18.71 11.63
C PRO A 11 17.56 -17.29 11.10
N SER A 12 17.13 -17.10 9.86
CA SER A 12 16.85 -15.78 9.31
C SER A 12 16.00 -15.06 10.34
N THR A 13 16.54 -13.98 10.90
CA THR A 13 15.80 -13.11 11.81
C THR A 13 14.43 -12.85 11.20
N ILE A 14 13.36 -13.29 11.86
CA ILE A 14 12.00 -12.94 11.48
C ILE A 14 11.97 -11.42 11.51
N SER A 15 12.02 -10.79 10.34
CA SER A 15 11.87 -9.34 10.23
C SER A 15 10.55 -9.00 10.88
N ALA A 16 10.52 -7.99 11.75
CA ALA A 16 9.25 -7.53 12.30
C ALA A 16 8.29 -7.28 11.13
N PRO A 17 7.01 -7.73 11.21
CA PRO A 17 6.05 -7.51 10.15
C PRO A 17 6.05 -6.03 9.77
N ASN A 18 6.11 -5.72 8.47
CA ASN A 18 6.05 -4.33 8.04
C ASN A 18 4.75 -3.72 8.61
N PRO A 19 4.82 -2.57 9.31
CA PRO A 19 3.65 -2.04 10.01
C PRO A 19 2.50 -1.62 9.07
N LEU A 20 2.76 -1.52 7.77
CA LEU A 20 1.73 -1.34 6.73
C LEU A 20 0.91 -2.60 6.46
N GLU A 21 1.43 -3.79 6.78
CA GLU A 21 0.74 -5.04 6.48
C GLU A 21 -0.61 -5.12 7.23
N GLY A 22 -1.62 -5.62 6.51
CA GLY A 22 -2.99 -5.70 6.97
C GLY A 22 -3.99 -5.08 5.99
N GLY A 23 -5.26 -5.12 6.39
CA GLY A 23 -6.35 -4.47 5.68
C GLY A 23 -6.57 -3.04 6.18
N TRP A 24 -6.98 -2.14 5.29
CA TRP A 24 -7.25 -0.73 5.56
C TRP A 24 -8.55 -0.30 4.88
N GLU A 25 -9.41 0.43 5.58
CA GLU A 25 -10.54 1.15 5.00
C GLU A 25 -10.11 2.56 4.60
N LEU A 26 -10.34 2.95 3.35
CA LEU A 26 -10.02 4.28 2.84
C LEU A 26 -11.09 5.29 3.26
N ILE A 27 -10.67 6.34 3.96
CA ILE A 27 -11.58 7.36 4.57
C ILE A 27 -11.34 8.75 3.98
N ASN A 28 -11.02 8.81 2.69
CA ASN A 28 -10.69 10.05 2.01
C ASN A 28 -11.95 10.82 1.58
N PRO A 29 -11.95 12.17 1.62
CA PRO A 29 -13.05 12.95 1.07
C PRO A 29 -13.30 12.60 -0.40
N GLY A 30 -14.51 12.15 -0.74
CA GLY A 30 -14.86 11.76 -2.10
C GLY A 30 -14.23 10.46 -2.61
N MET A 31 -13.49 9.72 -1.77
CA MET A 31 -12.97 8.39 -2.09
C MET A 31 -13.22 7.40 -0.95
N ARG A 32 -13.94 6.32 -1.26
CA ARG A 32 -14.20 5.21 -0.35
C ARG A 32 -13.56 3.95 -0.91
N GLY A 33 -13.26 2.98 -0.07
CA GLY A 33 -12.66 1.73 -0.53
C GLY A 33 -11.90 0.99 0.56
N GLN A 34 -11.16 -0.02 0.13
CA GLN A 34 -10.31 -0.82 1.00
C GLN A 34 -8.98 -1.13 0.31
N SER A 35 -7.92 -1.28 1.09
CA SER A 35 -6.67 -1.86 0.64
C SER A 35 -6.25 -3.03 1.52
N PHE A 36 -5.47 -3.93 0.96
CA PHE A 36 -4.81 -5.00 1.68
C PHE A 36 -3.34 -5.04 1.27
N ILE A 37 -2.45 -5.03 2.26
CA ILE A 37 -1.00 -5.01 2.08
C ILE A 37 -0.44 -6.23 2.80
N ALA A 38 0.32 -7.08 2.11
CA ALA A 38 0.94 -8.27 2.70
C ALA A 38 2.08 -8.79 1.85
N GLY A 39 3.18 -9.21 2.48
CA GLY A 39 4.24 -9.98 1.84
C GLY A 39 4.89 -9.28 0.65
N GLY A 40 5.03 -7.95 0.70
CA GLY A 40 5.58 -7.17 -0.42
C GLY A 40 4.59 -6.94 -1.58
N HIS A 41 3.31 -7.26 -1.38
CA HIS A 41 2.24 -7.02 -2.34
C HIS A 41 1.12 -6.15 -1.76
N TYR A 42 0.37 -5.52 -2.65
CA TYR A 42 -0.80 -4.76 -2.28
C TYR A 42 -1.93 -4.96 -3.28
N VAL A 43 -3.16 -4.73 -2.81
CA VAL A 43 -4.35 -4.53 -3.64
C VAL A 43 -5.17 -3.39 -3.06
N VAL A 44 -5.76 -2.57 -3.91
CA VAL A 44 -6.64 -1.46 -3.57
C VAL A 44 -7.91 -1.58 -4.41
N PHE A 45 -9.05 -1.46 -3.75
CA PHE A 45 -10.37 -1.32 -4.36
C PHE A 45 -10.93 0.00 -3.88
N SER A 46 -11.24 0.92 -4.79
CA SER A 46 -11.77 2.22 -4.42
C SER A 46 -12.82 2.74 -5.38
N THR A 47 -13.64 3.63 -4.86
CA THR A 47 -14.62 4.40 -5.61
C THR A 47 -14.31 5.86 -5.41
N ARG A 48 -14.20 6.63 -6.50
CA ARG A 48 -14.07 8.08 -6.45
C ARG A 48 -15.30 8.72 -7.06
N SER A 49 -15.92 9.65 -6.33
CA SER A 49 -16.94 10.52 -6.90
C SER A 49 -16.26 11.44 -7.91
N ALA A 50 -16.78 11.52 -9.15
CA ALA A 50 -16.34 12.56 -10.06
C ALA A 50 -16.57 13.94 -9.41
N ALA A 51 -15.60 14.86 -9.55
CA ALA A 51 -15.71 16.19 -8.95
C ALA A 51 -17.01 16.89 -9.40
N GLY A 52 -17.86 17.26 -8.44
CA GLY A 52 -19.16 17.91 -8.70
C GLY A 52 -20.35 16.99 -9.00
N ALA A 53 -20.19 15.67 -8.94
CA ALA A 53 -21.30 14.73 -9.19
C ALA A 53 -22.12 14.44 -7.92
N THR A 54 -23.45 14.59 -8.02
CA THR A 54 -24.39 14.36 -6.91
C THR A 54 -24.91 12.93 -6.78
N ASP A 55 -24.67 11.99 -7.71
CA ASP A 55 -24.82 10.54 -7.44
C ASP A 55 -24.51 9.55 -8.60
N SER A 56 -24.19 9.98 -9.83
CA SER A 56 -24.25 9.07 -10.99
C SER A 56 -22.95 8.76 -11.75
N ALA A 57 -21.80 9.31 -11.34
CA ALA A 57 -20.49 9.00 -11.96
C ALA A 57 -19.46 8.60 -10.91
N THR A 58 -19.68 7.44 -10.29
CA THR A 58 -18.70 6.81 -9.41
C THR A 58 -17.73 6.00 -10.27
N VAL A 59 -16.46 6.38 -10.26
CA VAL A 59 -15.41 5.61 -10.92
C VAL A 59 -14.93 4.54 -9.95
N TYR A 60 -15.06 3.28 -10.35
CA TYR A 60 -14.49 2.15 -9.64
C TYR A 60 -13.05 1.94 -10.11
N THR A 61 -12.13 1.87 -9.17
CA THR A 61 -10.72 1.59 -9.41
C THR A 61 -10.35 0.32 -8.67
N VAL A 62 -9.68 -0.57 -9.38
CA VAL A 62 -9.02 -1.73 -8.79
C VAL A 62 -7.60 -1.75 -9.28
N ASP A 63 -6.66 -1.73 -8.37
CA ASP A 63 -5.25 -1.87 -8.70
C ASP A 63 -4.49 -2.70 -7.68
N ALA A 64 -3.50 -3.44 -8.17
CA ALA A 64 -2.68 -4.32 -7.35
C ALA A 64 -1.26 -4.36 -7.88
N GLY A 65 -0.31 -4.72 -7.02
CA GLY A 65 1.09 -4.70 -7.40
C GLY A 65 2.04 -5.18 -6.32
N ALA A 66 3.30 -4.90 -6.56
CA ALA A 66 4.38 -5.12 -5.60
C ALA A 66 4.76 -3.79 -4.95
N TYR A 67 5.23 -3.85 -3.70
CA TYR A 67 5.82 -2.71 -3.02
C TYR A 67 7.10 -3.11 -2.29
N SER A 68 7.94 -2.12 -2.07
CA SER A 68 9.12 -2.21 -1.21
C SER A 68 9.25 -0.93 -0.40
N GLU A 69 9.84 -1.02 0.79
CA GLU A 69 10.09 0.13 1.64
C GLU A 69 11.59 0.23 1.94
N ALA A 70 12.15 1.42 1.73
CA ALA A 70 13.53 1.74 2.06
C ALA A 70 13.61 3.20 2.51
N ASP A 71 14.35 3.47 3.58
CA ASP A 71 14.59 4.82 4.11
C ASP A 71 13.30 5.64 4.36
N GLY A 72 12.22 4.98 4.81
CA GLY A 72 10.92 5.60 5.06
C GLY A 72 10.11 5.95 3.81
N ILE A 73 10.56 5.51 2.64
CA ILE A 73 9.87 5.70 1.36
C ILE A 73 9.38 4.35 0.86
N VAL A 74 8.08 4.26 0.63
CA VAL A 74 7.45 3.13 -0.03
C VAL A 74 7.47 3.38 -1.54
N THR A 75 7.92 2.39 -2.29
CA THR A 75 7.85 2.36 -3.75
C THR A 75 6.89 1.25 -4.17
N SER A 76 5.81 1.62 -4.84
CA SER A 76 4.77 0.68 -5.30
C SER A 76 4.73 0.64 -6.82
N LYS A 77 4.84 -0.55 -7.40
CA LYS A 77 4.70 -0.77 -8.84
C LYS A 77 3.40 -1.50 -9.14
N ARG A 78 2.55 -0.85 -9.93
CA ARG A 78 1.24 -1.39 -10.31
C ARG A 78 1.42 -2.48 -11.37
N THR A 79 0.97 -3.69 -11.06
CA THR A 79 1.05 -4.86 -11.95
C THR A 79 -0.31 -5.19 -12.57
N TYR A 80 -1.38 -4.93 -11.82
CA TYR A 80 -2.76 -5.11 -12.26
C TYR A 80 -3.53 -3.81 -12.05
N ALA A 81 -4.36 -3.45 -13.02
CA ALA A 81 -5.26 -2.32 -12.94
C ALA A 81 -6.46 -2.54 -13.88
N ASN A 82 -7.63 -2.07 -13.49
CA ASN A 82 -8.78 -2.05 -14.40
C ASN A 82 -8.67 -0.95 -15.47
N ASP A 83 -7.90 0.12 -15.22
CA ASP A 83 -7.42 1.04 -16.26
C ASP A 83 -6.04 0.60 -16.76
N ALA A 84 -5.99 0.06 -17.99
CA ALA A 84 -4.78 -0.47 -18.60
C ALA A 84 -3.63 0.55 -18.70
N ARG A 85 -3.93 1.87 -18.74
CA ARG A 85 -2.91 2.93 -18.81
C ARG A 85 -2.08 3.05 -17.54
N LEU A 86 -2.57 2.50 -16.44
CA LEU A 86 -1.94 2.57 -15.12
C LEU A 86 -0.97 1.41 -14.87
N VAL A 87 -1.02 0.34 -15.66
CA VAL A 87 -0.15 -0.83 -15.51
C VAL A 87 1.31 -0.44 -15.79
N GLY A 88 2.22 -0.88 -14.93
CA GLY A 88 3.65 -0.57 -15.01
C GLY A 88 4.07 0.74 -14.36
N GLN A 89 3.11 1.62 -14.01
CA GLN A 89 3.41 2.86 -13.29
C GLN A 89 3.97 2.57 -11.89
N THR A 90 4.89 3.42 -11.46
CA THR A 90 5.53 3.35 -10.14
C THR A 90 5.22 4.62 -9.37
N TYR A 91 4.80 4.45 -8.12
CA TYR A 91 4.51 5.53 -7.19
C TYR A 91 5.46 5.47 -6.02
N ARG A 92 5.88 6.64 -5.55
CA ARG A 92 6.63 6.79 -4.30
C ARG A 92 5.73 7.48 -3.30
N TRP A 93 5.73 7.01 -2.07
CA TRP A 93 4.94 7.60 -1.01
C TRP A 93 5.57 7.41 0.36
N THR A 94 5.30 8.34 1.25
CA THR A 94 5.64 8.24 2.67
C THR A 94 4.37 8.02 3.47
N TYR A 95 4.52 7.62 4.73
CA TYR A 95 3.38 7.43 5.60
C TYR A 95 3.69 7.73 7.06
N THR A 96 2.62 7.97 7.82
CA THR A 96 2.64 7.97 9.28
C THR A 96 1.55 7.05 9.80
N LEU A 97 1.85 6.39 10.92
CA LEU A 97 0.91 5.53 11.64
C LEU A 97 0.65 6.13 13.02
N ASN A 98 -0.61 6.40 13.33
CA ASN A 98 -1.07 6.78 14.66
C ASN A 98 -2.14 5.78 15.11
N GLY A 99 -1.70 4.78 15.88
CA GLY A 99 -2.53 3.62 16.21
C GLY A 99 -3.00 2.91 14.94
N ASP A 100 -4.31 2.89 14.73
CA ASP A 100 -4.94 2.27 13.55
C ASP A 100 -5.14 3.23 12.38
N THR A 101 -4.68 4.48 12.48
CA THR A 101 -4.79 5.45 11.39
C THR A 101 -3.50 5.50 10.59
N LEU A 102 -3.58 5.16 9.31
CA LEU A 102 -2.57 5.42 8.31
C LEU A 102 -2.84 6.77 7.65
N THR A 103 -1.83 7.62 7.56
CA THR A 103 -1.83 8.77 6.64
C THR A 103 -0.72 8.55 5.64
N TYR A 104 -1.03 8.60 4.35
CA TYR A 104 -0.07 8.43 3.26
C TYR A 104 0.05 9.72 2.43
N HIS A 105 1.24 9.95 1.89
CA HIS A 105 1.57 11.08 1.04
C HIS A 105 2.31 10.57 -0.20
N ILE A 106 1.67 10.64 -1.36
CA ILE A 106 2.30 10.37 -2.65
C ILE A 106 3.23 11.52 -2.98
N ILE A 107 4.46 11.22 -3.36
CA ILE A 107 5.51 12.18 -3.65
C ILE A 107 6.02 12.05 -5.09
N ASP A 108 6.43 13.18 -5.66
CA ASP A 108 7.12 13.22 -6.95
C ASP A 108 8.62 12.85 -6.84
N ALA A 109 9.35 12.91 -7.95
CA ALA A 109 10.78 12.59 -8.00
C ALA A 109 11.62 13.48 -7.07
N SER A 110 11.17 14.71 -6.83
CA SER A 110 11.77 15.73 -5.96
C SER A 110 11.28 15.64 -4.51
N SER A 111 10.58 14.57 -4.14
CA SER A 111 10.03 14.34 -2.80
C SER A 111 8.97 15.37 -2.36
N ARG A 112 8.35 16.08 -3.30
CA ARG A 112 7.24 16.98 -3.01
C ARG A 112 5.94 16.20 -3.03
N GLU A 113 5.07 16.46 -2.06
CA GLU A 113 3.72 15.86 -2.01
C GLU A 113 2.88 16.29 -3.23
N ILE A 114 2.22 15.30 -3.85
CA ILE A 114 1.30 15.50 -4.97
C ILE A 114 -0.13 15.02 -4.67
N GLU A 115 -0.29 14.07 -3.75
CA GLU A 115 -1.58 13.59 -3.27
C GLU A 115 -1.40 13.02 -1.86
N SER A 116 -2.41 13.11 -1.01
CA SER A 116 -2.41 12.47 0.29
C SER A 116 -3.76 11.86 0.60
N GLY A 117 -3.76 10.94 1.57
CA GLY A 117 -4.97 10.33 2.05
C GLY A 117 -4.78 9.53 3.32
N ARG A 118 -5.86 8.90 3.75
CA ARG A 118 -5.96 8.23 5.04
C ARG A 118 -6.66 6.89 4.93
N GLY A 119 -6.19 5.95 5.74
CA GLY A 119 -6.81 4.65 5.94
C GLY A 119 -6.96 4.34 7.43
N VAL A 120 -7.99 3.56 7.78
CA VAL A 120 -8.15 3.01 9.14
C VAL A 120 -7.99 1.50 9.06
N ARG A 121 -7.21 0.91 9.97
CA ARG A 121 -6.96 -0.52 9.98
C ARG A 121 -8.26 -1.30 10.13
N LEU A 122 -8.49 -2.24 9.22
CA LEU A 122 -9.57 -3.20 9.33
C LEU A 122 -9.26 -4.15 10.49
N ARG A 123 -10.15 -4.20 11.47
CA ARG A 123 -10.11 -5.20 12.53
C ARG A 123 -11.08 -6.32 12.17
N PRO A 124 -10.69 -7.60 12.26
CA PRO A 124 -11.65 -8.69 12.30
C PRO A 124 -12.68 -8.38 13.39
N GLY A 125 -13.96 -8.44 13.05
CA GLY A 125 -15.03 -8.07 13.96
C GLY A 125 -14.96 -8.83 15.29
N ARG A 126 -15.32 -8.13 16.37
CA ARG A 126 -15.81 -8.76 17.60
C ARG A 126 -17.02 -9.63 17.30
#